data_AF-A0A3B8UK67-F1
#
_entry.id   AF-A0A3B8UK67-F1
#
_cell.length_a   1.000
_cell.length_b   1.000
_cell.length_c   1.000
_cell.angle_alpha   90.00
_cell.angle_beta   90.00
_cell.angle_gamma   90.00
#
_symmetry.space_group_name_H-M   'P 1'
#
loop_
_entity.id
_entity.type
_entity.pdbx_description
1 polymer ?
#
loop_
_entity_poly.entity_id
_entity_poly.type
_entity_poly.pdbx_seq_one_letter_code
_entity_poly.pdbx_strand_id
1 'polypeptide(L)'
;MNTEEIKKYTADNISCQLCPRMCQVNRHTGTGYCLMPDRIKVARAALHMWEEPCISGEHGSGAIFFSGCTLRCVFCQNYKIAAAAVGKYITVDGLADIMLRLQDKHANNINLVTPTHYALHIAQALTKARDNGLRIPVVYNTSAYENIETLKRLDGLVDVYLPDFKY
;
A
#
# COMPACT_ATOMS: atom_id res chain seq x y z
N MET A 1 11.65 8.52 -10.60
CA MET A 1 11.98 9.28 -9.38
C MET A 1 13.17 10.17 -9.63
N ASN A 2 13.16 11.37 -9.07
CA ASN A 2 14.29 12.30 -9.11
C ASN A 2 15.28 12.04 -7.96
N THR A 3 16.40 12.77 -7.95
CA THR A 3 17.47 12.61 -6.95
C THR A 3 17.03 12.92 -5.51
N GLU A 4 16.11 13.87 -5.32
CA GLU A 4 15.62 14.24 -3.98
C GLU A 4 14.71 13.16 -3.40
N GLU A 5 13.84 12.59 -4.23
CA GLU A 5 12.97 11.49 -3.83
C GLU A 5 13.77 10.24 -3.42
N ILE A 6 14.88 9.95 -4.13
CA ILE A 6 15.78 8.84 -3.79
C ILE A 6 16.44 9.09 -2.44
N LYS A 7 17.01 10.28 -2.21
CA LYS A 7 17.61 10.64 -0.92
C LYS A 7 16.62 10.48 0.23
N LYS A 8 15.39 10.96 0.04
CA LYS A 8 14.34 10.88 1.05
C LYS A 8 13.88 9.44 1.29
N TYR A 9 13.75 8.62 0.23
CA TYR A 9 13.48 7.18 0.37
C TYR A 9 14.53 6.47 1.22
N THR A 10 15.81 6.71 0.91
CA THR A 10 16.92 6.14 1.70
C THR A 10 16.88 6.61 3.15
N ALA A 11 16.61 7.89 3.39
CA ALA A 11 16.48 8.44 4.74
C ALA A 11 15.34 7.77 5.53
N ASP A 12 14.15 7.61 4.93
CA ASP A 12 13.02 6.94 5.58
C ASP A 12 13.27 5.45 5.84
N ASN A 13 14.14 4.81 5.07
CA ASN A 13 14.50 3.42 5.33
C ASN A 13 15.55 3.27 6.43
N ILE A 14 16.43 4.25 6.63
CA ILE A 14 17.38 4.25 7.75
C ILE A 14 16.71 4.73 9.05
N SER A 15 15.72 5.62 8.95
CA SER A 15 14.99 6.19 10.09
C SER A 15 13.51 6.34 9.76
N CYS A 16 12.71 5.29 9.96
CA CYS A 16 11.33 5.23 9.46
C CYS A 16 10.34 6.20 10.11
N GLN A 17 9.72 7.04 9.27
CA GLN A 17 8.72 8.05 9.63
C GLN A 17 7.44 7.99 8.78
N LEU A 18 7.22 6.90 8.04
CA LEU A 18 6.10 6.77 7.08
C LEU A 18 4.69 6.79 7.70
N CYS A 19 4.58 6.57 9.01
CA CYS A 19 3.31 6.63 9.71
C CYS A 19 3.45 7.43 11.01
N PRO A 20 2.35 7.84 11.65
CA PRO A 20 2.42 8.68 12.84
C PRO A 20 3.15 8.05 14.04
N ARG A 21 3.49 6.74 14.00
CA ARG A 21 4.34 6.11 15.03
C ARG A 21 5.79 6.59 15.00
N MET A 22 6.27 7.07 13.86
CA MET A 22 7.63 7.60 13.69
C MET A 22 8.70 6.73 14.38
N CYS A 23 8.69 5.43 14.13
CA CYS A 23 9.46 4.46 14.92
C CYS A 23 10.98 4.57 14.78
N GLN A 24 11.49 5.37 13.84
CA GLN A 24 12.93 5.62 13.58
C GLN A 24 13.78 4.35 13.38
N VAL A 25 13.16 3.20 13.10
CA VAL A 25 13.90 1.98 12.85
C VAL A 25 14.59 2.04 11.50
N ASN A 26 15.76 1.40 11.43
CA ASN A 26 16.40 1.06 10.16
C ASN A 26 15.72 -0.20 9.58
N ARG A 27 14.94 -0.01 8.51
CA ARG A 27 14.18 -1.05 7.81
C ARG A 27 15.05 -1.97 6.96
N HIS A 28 16.31 -1.64 6.73
CA HIS A 28 17.26 -2.54 6.07
C HIS A 28 17.77 -3.64 7.01
N THR A 29 17.80 -3.38 8.32
CA THR A 29 18.32 -4.32 9.34
C THR A 29 17.25 -4.86 10.29
N GLY A 30 16.04 -4.30 10.26
CA GLY A 30 14.97 -4.70 11.17
C GLY A 30 13.58 -4.24 10.72
N THR A 31 12.63 -4.28 11.65
CA THR A 31 11.23 -3.94 11.40
C THR A 31 10.68 -3.03 12.48
N GLY A 32 9.76 -2.14 12.11
CA GLY A 32 9.05 -1.29 13.06
C GLY A 32 7.83 -1.98 13.65
N TYR A 33 6.94 -1.18 14.25
CA TYR A 33 5.66 -1.68 14.78
C TYR A 33 4.81 -2.42 13.74
N CYS A 34 4.93 -2.03 12.46
CA CYS A 34 4.22 -2.66 11.36
C CYS A 34 4.71 -4.06 10.98
N LEU A 35 5.83 -4.52 11.58
CA LEU A 35 6.45 -5.83 11.36
C LEU A 35 7.01 -6.05 9.95
N MET A 36 7.23 -4.98 9.19
CA MET A 36 7.73 -5.08 7.82
C MET A 36 9.10 -4.41 7.65
N PRO A 37 10.06 -5.09 6.97
CA PRO A 37 11.32 -4.49 6.56
C PRO A 37 11.12 -3.66 5.29
N ASP A 38 12.20 -3.21 4.68
CA ASP A 38 12.22 -2.51 3.39
C ASP A 38 11.98 -3.45 2.18
N ARG A 39 10.91 -4.27 2.26
CA ARG A 39 10.51 -5.18 1.19
C ARG A 39 9.00 -5.36 1.17
N ILE A 40 8.40 -5.27 -0.02
CA ILE A 40 6.95 -5.42 -0.19
C ILE A 40 6.55 -6.87 0.04
N LYS A 41 5.55 -7.10 0.88
CA LYS A 41 4.91 -8.41 1.06
C LYS A 41 3.41 -8.29 0.84
N VAL A 42 2.88 -9.04 -0.12
CA VAL A 42 1.47 -9.05 -0.49
C VAL A 42 0.83 -10.36 -0.06
N ALA A 43 -0.23 -10.27 0.76
CA ALA A 43 -1.01 -11.40 1.22
C ALA A 43 -1.96 -11.92 0.13
N ARG A 44 -2.58 -11.01 -0.63
CA ARG A 44 -3.55 -11.33 -1.68
C ARG A 44 -3.60 -10.22 -2.72
N ALA A 45 -3.78 -10.59 -3.99
CA ALA A 45 -4.15 -9.67 -5.06
C ALA A 45 -5.23 -10.33 -5.92
N ALA A 46 -6.44 -9.78 -5.94
CA ALA A 46 -7.58 -10.37 -6.65
C ALA A 46 -8.69 -9.34 -6.88
N LEU A 47 -9.63 -9.65 -7.78
CA LEU A 47 -10.91 -8.93 -7.83
C LEU A 47 -11.69 -9.18 -6.54
N HIS A 48 -12.14 -8.09 -5.92
CA HIS A 48 -12.92 -8.07 -4.70
C HIS A 48 -14.30 -7.48 -5.00
N MET A 49 -15.31 -8.35 -5.01
CA MET A 49 -16.68 -8.00 -5.36
C MET A 49 -17.51 -7.43 -4.20
N TRP A 50 -16.93 -7.40 -2.99
CA TRP A 50 -17.67 -7.17 -1.74
C TRP A 50 -17.21 -5.92 -0.98
N GLU A 51 -16.49 -5.02 -1.65
CA GLU A 51 -16.24 -3.65 -1.16
C GLU A 51 -17.53 -2.81 -1.25
N GLU A 52 -17.55 -1.59 -0.73
CA GLU A 52 -18.70 -0.69 -0.89
C GLU A 52 -19.13 -0.56 -2.36
N PRO A 53 -20.43 -0.54 -2.69
CA PRO A 53 -20.91 -0.56 -4.07
C PRO A 53 -20.31 0.54 -4.97
N CYS A 54 -20.01 1.71 -4.42
CA CYS A 54 -19.37 2.82 -5.14
C CYS A 54 -17.89 2.58 -5.46
N ILE A 55 -17.23 1.64 -4.76
CA ILE A 55 -15.85 1.23 -5.00
C ILE A 55 -15.80 -0.04 -5.84
N SER A 56 -16.59 -1.06 -5.49
CA SER A 56 -16.57 -2.34 -6.21
C SER A 56 -17.24 -2.25 -7.57
N GLY A 57 -18.33 -1.48 -7.72
CA GLY A 57 -19.14 -1.42 -8.94
C GLY A 57 -19.52 -2.82 -9.45
N GLU A 58 -19.68 -2.98 -10.76
CA GLU A 58 -20.14 -4.25 -11.36
C GLU A 58 -19.01 -5.29 -11.57
N HIS A 59 -17.76 -4.84 -11.69
CA HIS A 59 -16.62 -5.69 -12.06
C HIS A 59 -15.65 -5.95 -10.89
N GLY A 60 -15.95 -5.42 -9.72
CA GLY A 60 -15.16 -5.55 -8.51
C GLY A 60 -13.97 -4.59 -8.46
N SER A 61 -13.45 -4.45 -7.25
CA SER A 61 -12.25 -3.68 -6.96
C SER A 61 -11.00 -4.57 -7.09
N GLY A 62 -9.96 -4.10 -7.76
CA GLY A 62 -8.67 -4.79 -7.87
C GLY A 62 -7.90 -4.69 -6.56
N ALA A 63 -8.30 -5.48 -5.56
CA ALA A 63 -7.78 -5.36 -4.20
C ALA A 63 -6.42 -6.06 -4.02
N ILE A 64 -5.46 -5.33 -3.47
CA ILE A 64 -4.13 -5.77 -3.10
C ILE A 64 -3.96 -5.61 -1.59
N PHE A 65 -3.99 -6.73 -0.87
CA PHE A 65 -3.83 -6.80 0.58
C PHE A 65 -2.36 -6.91 0.95
N PHE A 66 -1.85 -5.88 1.60
CA PHE A 66 -0.47 -5.80 2.06
C PHE A 66 -0.31 -6.47 3.43
N SER A 67 0.79 -7.20 3.62
CA SER A 67 1.14 -7.78 4.92
C SER A 67 1.82 -6.76 5.83
N GLY A 68 1.59 -6.88 7.14
CA GLY A 68 1.96 -5.89 8.15
C GLY A 68 0.87 -4.84 8.35
N CYS A 69 0.88 -4.14 9.47
CA CYS A 69 -0.12 -3.10 9.77
C CYS A 69 0.42 -2.08 10.76
N THR A 70 0.21 -0.80 10.49
CA THR A 70 0.63 0.29 11.38
C THR A 70 -0.19 0.38 12.67
N LEU A 71 -1.40 -0.21 12.74
CA LEU A 71 -2.31 -0.07 13.88
C LEU A 71 -2.42 -1.33 14.76
N ARG A 72 -2.60 -2.51 14.16
CA ARG A 72 -2.78 -3.82 14.84
C ARG A 72 -3.94 -3.87 15.85
N CYS A 73 -5.16 -3.56 15.40
CA CYS A 73 -6.37 -3.57 16.23
C CYS A 73 -6.59 -4.92 16.93
N VAL A 74 -7.05 -4.89 18.18
CA VAL A 74 -7.35 -6.10 18.98
C VAL A 74 -8.47 -6.96 18.39
N PHE A 75 -9.34 -6.36 17.57
CA PHE A 75 -10.48 -6.99 16.89
C PHE A 75 -10.22 -7.24 15.39
N CYS A 76 -8.96 -7.24 14.94
CA CYS A 76 -8.62 -7.34 13.52
C CYS A 76 -9.05 -8.69 12.90
N GLN A 77 -10.01 -8.66 11.97
CA GLN A 77 -10.40 -9.84 11.18
C GLN A 77 -9.24 -10.37 10.32
N ASN A 78 -8.35 -9.47 9.89
CA ASN A 78 -7.17 -9.78 9.08
C ASN A 78 -5.89 -9.99 9.93
N TYR A 79 -6.00 -10.48 11.17
CA TYR A 79 -4.87 -10.52 12.11
C TYR A 79 -3.63 -11.24 11.56
N LYS A 80 -3.77 -12.32 10.79
CA LYS A 80 -2.63 -13.04 10.19
C LYS A 80 -1.87 -12.17 9.17
N ILE A 81 -2.60 -11.35 8.41
CA ILE A 81 -2.03 -10.38 7.47
C ILE A 81 -1.33 -9.27 8.26
N ALA A 82 -2.01 -8.70 9.25
CA ALA A 82 -1.48 -7.63 10.11
C ALA A 82 -0.25 -8.06 10.92
N ALA A 83 -0.17 -9.33 11.33
CA ALA A 83 0.97 -9.94 11.99
C ALA A 83 2.11 -10.34 11.04
N ALA A 84 2.01 -9.98 9.76
CA ALA A 84 2.96 -10.32 8.70
C ALA A 84 3.19 -11.84 8.51
N ALA A 85 2.29 -12.70 9.02
CA ALA A 85 2.43 -14.15 9.02
C ALA A 85 2.17 -14.80 7.65
N VAL A 86 1.47 -14.10 6.76
CA VAL A 86 1.10 -14.58 5.42
C VAL A 86 1.57 -13.64 4.32
N GLY A 87 1.59 -14.13 3.08
CA GLY A 87 1.91 -13.36 1.88
C GLY A 87 3.28 -13.69 1.28
N LYS A 88 3.51 -13.15 0.07
CA LYS A 88 4.71 -13.35 -0.74
C LYS A 88 5.48 -12.04 -0.88
N TYR A 89 6.80 -12.12 -0.77
CA TYR A 89 7.65 -10.98 -1.08
C TYR A 89 7.66 -10.72 -2.58
N ILE A 90 7.50 -9.46 -2.97
CA ILE A 90 7.50 -9.02 -4.36
C ILE A 90 8.39 -7.78 -4.52
N THR A 91 8.72 -7.47 -5.77
CA THR A 91 9.44 -6.24 -6.13
C THR A 91 8.45 -5.12 -6.47
N VAL A 92 8.97 -3.90 -6.63
CA VAL A 92 8.21 -2.76 -7.14
C VAL A 92 7.65 -3.06 -8.55
N ASP A 93 8.47 -3.66 -9.43
CA ASP A 93 8.02 -4.07 -10.76
C ASP A 93 6.91 -5.11 -10.69
N GLY A 94 7.06 -6.12 -9.81
CA GLY A 94 6.01 -7.12 -9.60
C GLY A 94 4.71 -6.52 -9.06
N LEU A 95 4.78 -5.45 -8.25
CA LEU A 95 3.58 -4.73 -7.81
C LEU A 95 2.92 -3.98 -8.98
N ALA A 96 3.70 -3.31 -9.83
CA ALA A 96 3.19 -2.65 -11.04
C ALA A 96 2.51 -3.65 -11.99
N ASP A 97 3.13 -4.81 -12.23
CA ASP A 97 2.56 -5.88 -13.05
C ASP A 97 1.25 -6.43 -12.47
N ILE A 98 1.16 -6.55 -11.14
CA ILE A 98 -0.08 -6.96 -10.47
C ILE A 98 -1.20 -5.95 -10.75
N MET A 99 -0.91 -4.64 -10.68
CA MET A 99 -1.90 -3.59 -10.95
C MET A 99 -2.41 -3.67 -12.38
N LEU A 100 -1.50 -3.77 -13.37
CA LEU A 100 -1.87 -3.89 -14.78
C LEU A 100 -2.70 -5.16 -15.03
N ARG A 101 -2.32 -6.30 -14.47
CA ARG A 101 -3.09 -7.54 -14.61
C ARG A 101 -4.48 -7.46 -13.98
N LEU A 102 -4.66 -6.69 -12.91
CA LEU A 102 -6.00 -6.47 -12.34
C LEU A 102 -6.84 -5.56 -13.25
N GLN A 103 -6.23 -4.54 -13.85
CA GLN A 103 -6.87 -3.75 -14.90
C GLN A 103 -7.28 -4.61 -16.11
N ASP A 104 -6.42 -5.50 -16.60
CA ASP A 104 -6.73 -6.40 -17.73
C ASP A 104 -7.87 -7.39 -17.40
N LYS A 105 -8.11 -7.62 -16.11
CA LYS A 105 -9.28 -8.37 -15.60
C LYS A 105 -10.51 -7.50 -15.41
N HIS A 106 -10.49 -6.26 -15.92
CA HIS A 106 -11.56 -5.28 -15.85
C HIS A 106 -11.88 -4.80 -14.42
N ALA A 107 -10.89 -4.78 -13.53
CA ALA A 107 -11.08 -4.16 -12.21
C ALA A 107 -11.52 -2.69 -12.36
N ASN A 108 -12.48 -2.27 -11.55
CA ASN A 108 -12.97 -0.88 -11.57
C ASN A 108 -11.96 0.12 -11.01
N ASN A 109 -11.04 -0.35 -10.15
CA ASN A 109 -9.95 0.41 -9.58
C ASN A 109 -8.86 -0.55 -9.06
N ILE A 110 -7.71 0.01 -8.69
CA ILE A 110 -6.69 -0.66 -7.88
C ILE A 110 -6.87 -0.22 -6.43
N ASN A 111 -7.22 -1.15 -5.54
CA ASN A 111 -7.45 -0.87 -4.14
C ASN A 111 -6.31 -1.41 -3.29
N LEU A 112 -5.52 -0.49 -2.75
CA LEU A 112 -4.34 -0.75 -1.94
C LEU A 112 -4.76 -0.82 -0.49
N VAL A 113 -4.80 -2.03 0.08
CA VAL A 113 -5.36 -2.28 1.42
C VAL A 113 -4.27 -2.44 2.47
N THR A 114 -4.32 -1.61 3.51
CA THR A 114 -3.24 -1.41 4.50
C THR A 114 -1.89 -0.99 3.88
N PRO A 115 -1.86 0.09 3.06
CA PRO A 115 -0.70 0.46 2.25
C PRO A 115 0.38 1.26 2.98
N THR A 116 0.09 1.84 4.15
CA THR A 116 0.87 2.92 4.80
C THR A 116 2.37 2.66 4.89
N HIS A 117 2.77 1.50 5.41
CA HIS A 117 4.19 1.14 5.58
C HIS A 117 4.90 0.79 4.27
N TYR A 118 4.18 0.79 3.14
CA TYR A 118 4.71 0.61 1.80
C TYR A 118 4.56 1.86 0.92
N ALA A 119 4.12 3.00 1.46
CA ALA A 119 3.80 4.20 0.70
C ALA A 119 4.85 4.57 -0.37
N LEU A 120 6.14 4.52 -0.04
CA LEU A 120 7.18 4.86 -1.01
C LEU A 120 7.35 3.84 -2.15
N HIS A 121 7.25 2.54 -1.83
CA HIS A 121 7.27 1.49 -2.84
C HIS A 121 6.03 1.56 -3.73
N ILE A 122 4.89 1.91 -3.15
CA ILE A 122 3.64 2.11 -3.86
C ILE A 122 3.77 3.29 -4.81
N ALA A 123 4.34 4.42 -4.39
CA ALA A 123 4.56 5.58 -5.26
C ALA A 123 5.40 5.20 -6.49
N GLN A 124 6.48 4.44 -6.27
CA GLN A 124 7.32 3.90 -7.35
C GLN A 124 6.54 2.96 -8.27
N ALA A 125 5.79 2.00 -7.72
CA ALA A 125 5.04 1.02 -8.50
C ALA A 125 3.92 1.66 -9.30
N LEU A 126 3.21 2.64 -8.72
CA LEU A 126 2.16 3.40 -9.40
C LEU A 126 2.73 4.20 -10.57
N THR A 127 3.86 4.90 -10.36
CA THR A 127 4.53 5.62 -11.45
C THR A 127 4.83 4.68 -12.62
N LYS A 128 5.47 3.53 -12.34
CA LYS A 128 5.79 2.53 -13.36
C LYS A 128 4.53 1.95 -14.02
N ALA A 129 3.50 1.64 -13.25
CA ALA A 129 2.25 1.10 -13.77
C ALA A 129 1.56 2.10 -14.70
N ARG A 130 1.55 3.40 -14.34
CA ARG A 130 1.01 4.48 -15.18
C ARG A 130 1.80 4.62 -16.48
N ASP A 131 3.14 4.63 -16.42
CA ASP A 131 4.02 4.64 -17.59
C ASP A 131 3.72 3.45 -18.53
N ASN A 132 3.32 2.31 -17.97
CA ASN A 132 2.97 1.09 -18.68
C ASN A 132 1.46 0.95 -18.98
N GLY A 133 0.67 2.01 -18.83
CA GLY A 133 -0.72 2.04 -19.31
C GLY A 133 -1.80 1.72 -18.26
N LEU A 134 -1.49 1.77 -16.96
CA LEU A 134 -2.52 1.79 -15.92
C LEU A 134 -3.35 3.08 -16.06
N ARG A 135 -4.66 2.96 -16.24
CA ARG A 135 -5.60 4.06 -16.50
C ARG A 135 -6.76 4.10 -15.51
N ILE A 136 -7.07 2.99 -14.84
CA ILE A 136 -8.13 2.95 -13.84
C ILE A 136 -7.73 3.69 -12.54
N PRO A 137 -8.71 4.14 -11.73
CA PRO A 137 -8.44 4.83 -10.47
C PRO A 137 -7.68 3.98 -9.44
N VAL A 138 -6.99 4.65 -8.52
CA VAL A 138 -6.27 4.05 -7.39
C VAL A 138 -6.94 4.47 -6.08
N VAL A 139 -7.38 3.48 -5.32
CA VAL A 139 -7.96 3.62 -3.98
C VAL A 139 -6.91 3.27 -2.93
N TYR A 140 -6.73 4.15 -1.95
CA TYR A 140 -5.84 3.95 -0.81
C TYR A 140 -6.69 3.64 0.43
N ASN A 141 -6.90 2.35 0.69
CA ASN A 141 -7.72 1.84 1.77
C ASN A 141 -6.87 1.67 3.06
N THR A 142 -7.09 2.60 3.99
CA THR A 142 -6.26 2.80 5.17
C THR A 142 -7.10 2.83 6.45
N SER A 143 -6.48 2.55 7.61
CA SER A 143 -7.08 2.79 8.92
C SER A 143 -7.18 4.27 9.32
N ALA A 144 -6.94 5.21 8.39
CA ALA A 144 -6.87 6.66 8.59
C ALA A 144 -5.79 7.13 9.59
N TYR A 145 -4.89 6.24 10.01
CA TYR A 145 -3.77 6.55 10.91
C TYR A 145 -2.52 6.87 10.08
N GLU A 146 -2.56 8.03 9.43
CA GLU A 146 -1.64 8.41 8.35
C GLU A 146 -0.76 9.60 8.73
N ASN A 147 0.46 9.61 8.20
CA ASN A 147 1.38 10.73 8.33
C ASN A 147 1.16 11.74 7.19
N ILE A 148 0.98 13.02 7.52
CA ILE A 148 0.67 14.08 6.54
C ILE A 148 1.75 14.18 5.46
N GLU A 149 3.02 14.09 5.83
CA GLU A 149 4.13 14.19 4.87
C GLU A 149 4.16 12.98 3.92
N THR A 150 3.73 11.82 4.40
CA THR A 150 3.57 10.62 3.54
C THR A 150 2.42 10.79 2.56
N LEU A 151 1.28 11.33 3.01
CA LEU A 151 0.14 11.62 2.12
C LEU A 151 0.50 12.63 1.03
N LYS A 152 1.22 13.71 1.36
CA LYS A 152 1.71 14.69 0.37
C LYS A 152 2.56 14.06 -0.73
N ARG A 153 3.27 12.97 -0.42
CA ARG A 153 4.12 12.25 -1.40
C ARG A 153 3.34 11.29 -2.28
N LEU A 154 2.09 11.00 -1.93
CA LEU A 154 1.17 10.21 -2.72
C LEU A 154 0.21 11.11 -3.52
N ASP A 155 0.28 12.42 -3.34
CA ASP A 155 -0.52 13.39 -4.07
C ASP A 155 -0.27 13.27 -5.59
N GLY A 156 -1.35 13.24 -6.36
CA GLY A 156 -1.32 12.98 -7.80
C GLY A 156 -1.09 11.51 -8.22
N LEU A 157 -0.83 10.59 -7.27
CA LEU A 157 -0.72 9.15 -7.55
C LEU A 157 -1.92 8.33 -7.06
N VAL A 158 -2.55 8.78 -5.98
CA VAL A 158 -3.76 8.20 -5.40
C VAL A 158 -4.97 9.07 -5.75
N ASP A 159 -6.02 8.44 -6.27
CA ASP A 159 -7.23 9.14 -6.71
C ASP A 159 -8.27 9.24 -5.58
N VAL A 160 -8.37 8.19 -4.75
CA VAL A 160 -9.36 8.10 -3.66
C VAL A 160 -8.69 7.62 -2.39
N TYR A 161 -8.89 8.33 -1.28
CA TYR A 161 -8.53 7.86 0.05
C TYR A 161 -9.76 7.29 0.73
N LEU A 162 -9.71 6.02 1.12
CA LEU A 162 -10.79 5.31 1.81
C LEU A 162 -10.39 5.09 3.28
N PRO A 163 -10.84 5.97 4.20
CA PRO A 163 -10.52 5.87 5.61
C PRO A 163 -11.47 4.88 6.32
N ASP A 164 -10.98 3.67 6.57
CA ASP A 164 -11.63 2.69 7.43
C ASP A 164 -11.27 2.94 8.90
N PHE A 165 -11.92 3.94 9.51
CA PHE A 165 -11.59 4.44 10.84
C PHE A 165 -11.69 3.36 11.92
N LYS A 166 -10.63 3.22 12.72
CA LYS A 166 -10.51 2.21 13.79
C LYS A 166 -10.30 2.88 15.15
N TYR A 167 -10.77 2.24 16.21
CA TYR A 167 -10.67 2.67 17.61
C TYR A 167 -9.71 1.79 18.42
#